data_AF-A0A969FRR7-F1
#
_entry.id   AF-A0A969FRR7-F1
#
_cell.length_a   1.000
_cell.length_b   1.000
_cell.length_c   1.000
_cell.angle_alpha   90.00
_cell.angle_beta   90.00
_cell.angle_gamma   90.00
#
_symmetry.space_group_name_H-M   'P 1'
#
loop_
_entity.id
_entity.type
_entity.pdbx_description
1 polymer ?
#
loop_
_entity_poly.entity_id
_entity_poly.type
_entity_poly.pdbx_seq_one_letter_code
_entity_poly.pdbx_strand_id
1 'polypeptide(L)'
;MTTVTPDKLLNLDYLAATYAQKVIEETGKIEKATEVENAVTKALGILQENGVYACFLFGLSRVKRDDGGGSESFIMGVIVTQMLTLLKKLICDVSAGDGNKPDPQQILKDISEHVTQNLERLLLAKEVLEQMLIYARYGAKARSDIPSSSSQREQGGKP
;
A
#
# COMPACT_ATOMS: atom_id res chain seq x y z
N MET A 1 12.89 33.29 25.01
CA MET A 1 12.96 31.84 25.29
C MET A 1 11.93 31.15 24.41
N THR A 2 12.35 30.62 23.27
CA THR A 2 11.50 29.86 22.36
C THR A 2 11.38 28.44 22.91
N THR A 3 10.17 28.07 23.33
CA THR A 3 9.86 26.70 23.75
C THR A 3 9.87 25.80 22.52
N VAL A 4 10.91 24.98 22.38
CA VAL A 4 10.95 23.89 21.40
C VAL A 4 9.99 22.82 21.91
N THR A 5 8.83 22.68 21.28
CA THR A 5 7.96 21.52 21.47
C THR A 5 8.79 20.27 21.14
N PRO A 6 8.80 19.22 21.98
CA PRO A 6 9.52 18.00 21.64
C PRO A 6 8.91 17.46 20.35
N ASP A 7 9.71 17.52 19.29
CA ASP A 7 9.39 16.94 17.99
C ASP A 7 9.05 15.47 18.27
N LYS A 8 7.80 15.08 18.01
CA LYS A 8 7.34 13.72 18.26
C LYS A 8 8.13 12.85 17.28
N LEU A 9 9.18 12.21 17.78
CA LEU A 9 10.11 11.42 16.98
C LEU A 9 9.30 10.49 16.06
N LEU A 10 9.40 10.74 14.75
CA LEU A 10 8.58 10.06 13.77
C LEU A 10 9.08 8.61 13.65
N ASN A 11 8.30 7.67 14.18
CA ASN A 11 8.65 6.25 14.11
C ASN A 11 8.24 5.69 12.74
N LEU A 12 9.23 5.37 11.91
CA LEU A 12 9.04 4.82 10.55
C LEU A 12 8.33 3.47 10.57
N ASP A 13 8.64 2.62 11.54
CA ASP A 13 8.01 1.31 11.69
C ASP A 13 6.51 1.46 12.03
N TYR A 14 6.18 2.38 12.93
CA TYR A 14 4.79 2.71 13.25
C TYR A 14 4.03 3.24 12.03
N LEU A 15 4.64 4.11 11.21
CA LEU A 15 4.02 4.58 9.98
C LEU A 15 3.81 3.43 8.99
N ALA A 16 4.84 2.64 8.73
CA ALA A 16 4.75 1.47 7.85
C ALA A 16 3.63 0.52 8.28
N ALA A 17 3.55 0.18 9.57
CA ALA A 17 2.50 -0.67 10.13
C ALA A 17 1.11 -0.03 9.99
N THR A 18 0.98 1.27 10.25
CA THR A 18 -0.29 2.00 10.13
C THR A 18 -0.83 1.94 8.70
N TYR A 19 0.01 2.24 7.70
CA TYR A 19 -0.42 2.24 6.30
C TYR A 19 -0.59 0.83 5.73
N ALA A 20 0.17 -0.14 6.22
CA ALA A 20 -0.06 -1.55 5.92
C ALA A 20 -1.43 -2.02 6.41
N GLN A 21 -1.82 -1.65 7.65
CA GLN A 21 -3.15 -1.96 8.19
C GLN A 21 -4.26 -1.33 7.35
N LYS A 22 -4.09 -0.08 6.90
CA LYS A 22 -5.06 0.55 5.98
C LYS A 22 -5.22 -0.21 4.67
N VAL A 23 -4.14 -0.72 4.08
CA VAL A 23 -4.23 -1.61 2.90
C VAL A 23 -5.10 -2.83 3.20
N ILE A 24 -4.94 -3.44 4.38
CA ILE A 24 -5.74 -4.59 4.80
C ILE A 24 -7.21 -4.20 5.02
N GLU A 25 -7.49 -3.13 5.74
CA GLU A 25 -8.84 -2.65 6.01
C GLU A 25 -9.59 -2.30 4.71
N GLU A 26 -8.98 -1.51 3.84
CA GLU A 26 -9.60 -1.04 2.59
C GLU A 26 -9.78 -2.16 1.56
N THR A 27 -8.95 -3.21 1.63
CA THR A 27 -9.13 -4.44 0.85
C THR A 27 -10.00 -5.48 1.53
N GLY A 28 -10.62 -5.18 2.68
CA GLY A 28 -11.43 -6.13 3.45
C GLY A 28 -12.65 -6.71 2.69
N LYS A 29 -13.10 -6.03 1.63
CA LYS A 29 -14.17 -6.51 0.74
C LYS A 29 -13.71 -7.53 -0.31
N ILE A 30 -12.40 -7.75 -0.46
CA ILE A 30 -11.87 -8.77 -1.37
C ILE A 30 -12.06 -10.13 -0.72
N GLU A 31 -12.88 -10.99 -1.35
CA GLU A 31 -13.24 -12.30 -0.80
C GLU A 31 -12.00 -13.19 -0.57
N LYS A 32 -11.06 -13.18 -1.52
CA LYS A 32 -9.85 -13.98 -1.47
C LYS A 32 -8.68 -13.16 -0.97
N ALA A 33 -8.34 -13.30 0.31
CA ALA A 33 -7.18 -12.66 0.90
C ALA A 33 -5.86 -12.98 0.15
N THR A 34 -5.78 -14.14 -0.51
CA THR A 34 -4.66 -14.52 -1.39
C THR A 34 -4.50 -13.62 -2.62
N GLU A 35 -5.57 -13.00 -3.14
CA GLU A 35 -5.47 -11.99 -4.21
C GLU A 35 -4.73 -10.74 -3.72
N VAL A 36 -4.99 -10.33 -2.47
CA VAL A 36 -4.30 -9.21 -1.84
C VAL A 36 -2.84 -9.55 -1.57
N GLU A 37 -2.58 -10.73 -1.00
CA GLU A 37 -1.22 -11.22 -0.75
C GLU A 37 -0.39 -11.27 -2.04
N ASN A 38 -0.96 -11.77 -3.13
CA ASN A 38 -0.30 -11.85 -4.44
C ASN A 38 0.01 -10.45 -5.01
N ALA A 39 -0.94 -9.52 -4.94
CA ALA A 39 -0.74 -8.16 -5.43
C ALA A 39 0.37 -7.43 -4.64
N VAL A 40 0.35 -7.54 -3.30
CA VAL A 40 1.38 -6.97 -2.44
C VAL A 40 2.74 -7.61 -2.71
N THR A 41 2.80 -8.93 -2.90
CA THR A 41 4.05 -9.65 -3.21
C THR A 41 4.66 -9.19 -4.53
N LYS A 42 3.85 -8.98 -5.58
CA LYS A 42 4.32 -8.42 -6.87
C LYS A 42 4.88 -7.01 -6.69
N ALA A 43 4.16 -6.13 -5.99
CA ALA A 43 4.61 -4.76 -5.75
C ALA A 43 5.92 -4.73 -4.95
N LEU A 44 6.01 -5.54 -3.88
CA LEU A 44 7.21 -5.66 -3.05
C LEU A 44 8.42 -6.17 -3.86
N GLY A 45 8.22 -7.20 -4.70
CA GLY A 45 9.30 -7.70 -5.55
C GLY A 45 9.85 -6.63 -6.50
N ILE A 46 8.97 -5.87 -7.17
CA ILE A 46 9.38 -4.78 -8.06
C ILE A 46 10.08 -3.67 -7.27
N LEU A 47 9.59 -3.31 -6.09
CA LEU A 47 10.25 -2.31 -5.24
C LEU A 47 11.67 -2.74 -4.85
N GLN A 48 11.85 -4.01 -4.48
CA GLN A 48 13.14 -4.56 -4.06
C GLN A 48 14.12 -4.70 -5.22
N GLU A 49 13.66 -5.14 -6.39
CA GLU A 49 14.51 -5.46 -7.55
C GLU A 49 14.72 -4.28 -8.49
N ASN A 50 13.74 -3.38 -8.63
CA ASN A 50 13.73 -2.32 -9.65
C ASN A 50 13.54 -0.91 -9.05
N GLY A 51 13.27 -0.80 -7.75
CA GLY A 51 13.23 0.46 -7.04
C GLY A 51 11.88 1.20 -7.08
N VAL A 52 11.86 2.37 -6.43
CA VAL A 52 10.64 3.13 -6.11
C VAL A 52 9.86 3.55 -7.36
N TYR A 53 10.54 4.12 -8.36
CA TYR A 53 9.89 4.61 -9.58
C TYR A 53 9.22 3.47 -10.35
N ALA A 54 9.92 2.34 -10.53
CA ALA A 54 9.39 1.16 -11.20
C ALA A 54 8.17 0.59 -10.48
N CYS A 55 8.19 0.57 -9.14
CA CYS A 55 7.06 0.12 -8.33
C CYS A 55 5.81 0.98 -8.55
N PHE A 56 5.94 2.32 -8.55
CA PHE A 56 4.81 3.21 -8.85
C PHE A 56 4.32 3.08 -10.28
N LEU A 57 5.23 3.01 -11.27
CA LEU A 57 4.88 2.80 -12.68
C LEU A 57 4.10 1.50 -12.87
N PHE A 58 4.57 0.42 -12.27
CA PHE A 58 3.87 -0.86 -12.29
C PHE A 58 2.49 -0.74 -11.64
N GLY A 59 2.41 -0.19 -10.42
CA GLY A 59 1.16 -0.06 -9.70
C GLY A 59 0.11 0.72 -10.49
N LEU A 60 0.50 1.89 -10.99
CA LEU A 60 -0.34 2.76 -11.80
C LEU A 60 -0.78 2.10 -13.12
N SER A 61 0.07 1.27 -13.74
CA SER A 61 -0.29 0.53 -14.96
C SER A 61 -1.41 -0.51 -14.75
N ARG A 62 -1.59 -0.98 -13.50
CA ARG A 62 -2.62 -1.95 -13.11
C ARG A 62 -3.93 -1.27 -12.67
N VAL A 63 -3.89 0.00 -12.31
CA VAL A 63 -5.08 0.77 -11.94
C VAL A 63 -5.84 1.18 -13.20
N LYS A 64 -7.02 0.61 -13.39
CA LYS A 64 -7.96 0.99 -14.45
C LYS A 64 -8.82 2.16 -13.98
N ARG A 65 -9.05 3.12 -14.89
CA ARG A 65 -9.84 4.33 -14.62
C ARG A 65 -11.35 4.09 -14.60
N ASP A 66 -11.80 2.98 -15.17
CA ASP A 66 -13.22 2.64 -15.28
C ASP A 66 -13.56 1.43 -14.39
N ASP A 67 -14.84 1.23 -14.15
CA ASP A 67 -15.49 0.22 -13.29
C ASP A 67 -15.21 -1.23 -13.72
N GLY A 68 -14.50 -1.45 -14.83
CA GLY A 68 -14.10 -2.76 -15.35
C GLY A 68 -12.76 -3.32 -14.81
N GLY A 69 -12.12 -2.68 -13.83
CA GLY A 69 -10.76 -3.04 -13.38
C GLY A 69 -10.60 -4.38 -12.62
N GLY A 70 -11.70 -4.98 -12.14
CA GLY A 70 -11.65 -6.19 -11.31
C GLY A 70 -10.90 -6.01 -9.97
N SER A 71 -10.74 -7.11 -9.22
CA SER A 71 -10.10 -7.10 -7.90
C SER A 71 -8.66 -6.60 -7.93
N GLU A 72 -7.85 -7.02 -8.92
CA GLU A 72 -6.43 -6.62 -9.00
C GLU A 72 -6.25 -5.11 -9.15
N SER A 73 -7.06 -4.46 -10.02
CA SER A 73 -7.02 -3.01 -10.17
C SER A 73 -7.41 -2.28 -8.88
N PHE A 74 -8.44 -2.77 -8.18
CA PHE A 74 -8.87 -2.17 -6.93
C PHE A 74 -7.78 -2.29 -5.85
N ILE A 75 -7.23 -3.50 -5.67
CA ILE A 75 -6.18 -3.77 -4.69
C ILE A 75 -4.95 -2.91 -4.98
N MET A 76 -4.51 -2.85 -6.24
CA MET A 76 -3.34 -2.05 -6.59
C MET A 76 -3.59 -0.55 -6.44
N GLY A 77 -4.82 -0.10 -6.69
CA GLY A 77 -5.24 1.28 -6.41
C GLY A 77 -5.12 1.62 -4.93
N VAL A 78 -5.57 0.73 -4.04
CA VAL A 78 -5.39 0.87 -2.58
C VAL A 78 -3.91 0.91 -2.22
N ILE A 79 -3.11 -0.05 -2.71
CA ILE A 79 -1.66 -0.09 -2.44
C ILE A 79 -0.99 1.23 -2.83
N VAL A 80 -1.17 1.69 -4.07
CA VAL A 80 -0.58 2.94 -4.57
C VAL A 80 -1.05 4.13 -3.72
N THR A 81 -2.35 4.20 -3.39
CA THR A 81 -2.91 5.29 -2.57
C THR A 81 -2.26 5.36 -1.19
N GLN A 82 -2.11 4.22 -0.51
CA GLN A 82 -1.50 4.18 0.81
C GLN A 82 0.01 4.45 0.75
N MET A 83 0.71 3.98 -0.28
CA MET A 83 2.12 4.32 -0.51
C MET A 83 2.30 5.84 -0.68
N LEU A 84 1.49 6.49 -1.53
CA LEU A 84 1.54 7.95 -1.71
C LEU A 84 1.22 8.70 -0.42
N THR A 85 0.20 8.25 0.32
CA THR A 85 -0.19 8.88 1.58
C THR A 85 0.91 8.77 2.63
N LEU A 86 1.59 7.61 2.70
CA LEU A 86 2.74 7.42 3.55
C LEU A 86 3.89 8.36 3.17
N LEU A 87 4.27 8.40 1.88
CA LEU A 87 5.34 9.28 1.41
C LEU A 87 5.00 10.75 1.64
N LYS A 88 3.73 11.13 1.51
CA LYS A 88 3.27 12.50 1.78
C LYS A 88 3.46 12.91 3.23
N LYS A 89 3.30 11.97 4.17
CA LYS A 89 3.57 12.22 5.59
C LYS A 89 5.06 12.31 5.93
N LEU A 90 5.93 11.72 5.11
CA LEU A 90 7.34 11.53 5.46
C LEU A 90 8.29 12.49 4.75
N ILE A 91 8.12 12.73 3.44
CA ILE A 91 9.22 13.27 2.62
C ILE A 91 8.87 14.47 1.73
N CYS A 92 7.61 14.60 1.28
CA CYS A 92 7.23 15.67 0.36
C CYS A 92 5.71 15.84 0.20
N ASP A 93 5.26 17.01 -0.24
CA ASP A 93 3.90 17.21 -0.75
C ASP A 93 3.73 16.56 -2.12
N VAL A 94 3.73 15.23 -2.18
CA VAL A 94 3.28 14.52 -3.39
C VAL A 94 1.81 14.90 -3.60
N SER A 95 1.48 15.38 -4.79
CA SER A 95 0.10 15.68 -5.14
C SER A 95 -0.65 14.35 -5.30
N ALA A 96 -1.24 13.87 -4.21
CA ALA A 96 -2.47 13.11 -4.34
C ALA A 96 -3.47 14.12 -4.93
N GLY A 97 -3.61 14.15 -6.25
CA GLY A 97 -4.40 15.14 -6.99
C GLY A 97 -5.69 15.52 -6.27
N ASP A 98 -6.06 16.79 -6.40
CA ASP A 98 -7.22 17.47 -5.82
C ASP A 98 -8.59 16.97 -6.34
N GLY A 99 -8.63 15.84 -7.05
CA GLY A 99 -9.82 15.22 -7.61
C GLY A 99 -9.83 13.71 -7.40
N ASN A 100 -11.03 13.12 -7.44
CA ASN A 100 -11.39 11.76 -6.99
C ASN A 100 -10.63 10.59 -7.66
N LYS A 101 -9.64 10.84 -8.54
CA LYS A 101 -8.64 9.89 -9.06
C LYS A 101 -7.37 10.67 -9.44
N PRO A 102 -6.23 10.47 -8.77
CA PRO A 102 -5.00 11.18 -9.12
C PRO A 102 -4.44 10.71 -10.47
N ASP A 103 -3.93 11.65 -11.26
CA ASP A 103 -3.40 11.41 -12.61
C ASP A 103 -2.09 10.60 -12.56
N PRO A 104 -2.01 9.41 -13.21
CA PRO A 104 -0.79 8.59 -13.23
C PRO A 104 0.45 9.34 -13.72
N GLN A 105 0.31 10.19 -14.74
CA GLN A 105 1.42 10.97 -15.28
C GLN A 105 1.95 11.97 -14.25
N GLN A 106 1.04 12.70 -13.58
CA GLN A 106 1.41 13.61 -12.52
C GLN A 106 2.06 12.89 -11.33
N ILE A 107 1.53 11.75 -10.88
CA ILE A 107 2.14 10.97 -9.80
C ILE A 107 3.58 10.57 -10.16
N LEU A 108 3.80 10.03 -11.38
CA LEU A 108 5.13 9.61 -11.80
C LEU A 108 6.10 10.78 -11.87
N LYS A 109 5.63 11.95 -12.33
CA LYS A 109 6.41 13.18 -12.31
C LYS A 109 6.81 13.57 -10.89
N ASP A 110 5.87 13.58 -9.96
CA ASP A 110 6.13 13.92 -8.55
C ASP A 110 7.12 12.93 -7.91
N ILE A 111 6.97 11.63 -8.16
CA ILE A 111 7.93 10.62 -7.68
C ILE A 111 9.31 10.89 -8.26
N SER A 112 9.41 11.19 -9.55
CA SER A 112 10.69 11.52 -10.18
C SER A 112 11.34 12.75 -9.53
N GLU A 113 10.62 13.86 -9.47
CA GLU A 113 11.14 15.17 -9.04
C GLU A 113 11.36 15.28 -7.53
N HIS A 114 10.53 14.65 -6.70
CA HIS A 114 10.55 14.84 -5.25
C HIS A 114 11.14 13.67 -4.47
N VAL A 115 11.16 12.47 -5.05
CA VAL A 115 11.70 11.26 -4.42
C VAL A 115 13.00 10.83 -5.08
N THR A 116 13.04 10.63 -6.40
CA THR A 116 14.21 10.01 -7.06
C THR A 116 15.41 10.95 -7.24
N GLN A 117 15.20 12.26 -7.31
CA GLN A 117 16.30 13.23 -7.46
C GLN A 117 17.20 13.37 -6.23
N ASN A 118 16.71 13.00 -5.04
CA ASN A 118 17.47 13.08 -3.80
C ASN A 118 17.72 11.67 -3.25
N LEU A 119 18.99 11.28 -3.11
CA LEU A 119 19.37 9.94 -2.68
C LEU A 119 18.83 9.57 -1.28
N GLU A 120 18.91 10.49 -0.32
CA GLU A 120 18.43 10.24 1.05
C GLU A 120 16.92 10.00 1.06
N ARG A 121 16.16 10.82 0.31
CA ARG A 121 14.72 10.64 0.13
C ARG A 121 14.38 9.33 -0.56
N LEU A 122 15.14 8.97 -1.59
CA LEU A 122 14.96 7.71 -2.32
C LEU A 122 15.19 6.50 -1.41
N LEU A 123 16.27 6.51 -0.64
CA LEU A 123 16.60 5.42 0.30
C LEU A 123 15.56 5.31 1.40
N LEU A 124 15.16 6.44 2.00
CA LEU A 124 14.12 6.49 3.03
C LEU A 124 12.77 6.00 2.49
N ALA A 125 12.37 6.45 1.29
CA ALA A 125 11.15 5.99 0.62
C ALA A 125 11.19 4.48 0.37
N LYS A 126 12.31 3.96 -0.14
CA LYS A 126 12.46 2.53 -0.39
C LYS A 126 12.30 1.73 0.91
N GLU A 127 13.02 2.10 1.97
CA GLU A 127 13.00 1.38 3.24
C GLU A 127 11.60 1.35 3.88
N VAL A 128 10.94 2.50 3.97
CA VAL A 128 9.62 2.57 4.63
C VAL A 128 8.53 1.88 3.81
N LEU A 129 8.59 1.95 2.47
CA LEU A 129 7.63 1.27 1.59
C LEU A 129 7.84 -0.24 1.59
N GLU A 130 9.10 -0.70 1.65
CA GLU A 130 9.40 -2.12 1.81
C GLU A 130 8.80 -2.66 3.11
N GLN A 131 9.02 -1.95 4.23
CA GLN A 131 8.47 -2.35 5.52
C GLN A 131 6.93 -2.37 5.51
N MET A 132 6.30 -1.35 4.91
CA MET A 132 4.84 -1.29 4.74
C MET A 132 4.32 -2.47 3.94
N LEU A 133 4.94 -2.79 2.80
CA LEU A 133 4.51 -3.89 1.93
C LEU A 133 4.77 -5.27 2.57
N ILE A 134 5.85 -5.42 3.35
CA ILE A 134 6.09 -6.63 4.15
C ILE A 134 4.96 -6.84 5.16
N TYR A 135 4.59 -5.81 5.91
CA TYR A 135 3.48 -5.87 6.87
C TYR A 135 2.14 -6.11 6.20
N ALA A 136 1.87 -5.49 5.05
CA ALA A 136 0.66 -5.74 4.29
C ALA A 136 0.61 -7.20 3.78
N ARG A 137 1.75 -7.78 3.35
CA ARG A 137 1.80 -9.18 2.92
C ARG A 137 1.44 -10.12 4.06
N TYR A 138 2.04 -9.93 5.24
CA TYR A 138 1.73 -10.74 6.42
C TYR A 138 0.30 -10.51 6.94
N GLY A 139 -0.21 -9.28 6.88
CA GLY A 139 -1.60 -8.97 7.20
C GLY A 139 -2.59 -9.67 6.26
N ALA A 140 -2.30 -9.71 4.96
CA ALA A 140 -3.11 -10.44 3.99
C ALA A 140 -3.08 -11.95 4.26
N LYS A 141 -1.89 -12.51 4.52
CA LYS A 141 -1.72 -13.93 4.88
C LYS A 141 -2.50 -14.31 6.14
N ALA A 142 -2.44 -13.47 7.19
CA ALA A 142 -3.18 -13.70 8.42
C ALA A 142 -4.69 -13.76 8.20
N ARG A 143 -5.25 -13.00 7.25
CA ARG A 143 -6.67 -13.10 6.88
C ARG A 143 -7.00 -14.41 6.16
N SER A 144 -6.08 -14.92 5.33
CA SER A 144 -6.27 -16.20 4.62
C SER A 144 -6.35 -17.39 5.59
N ASP A 145 -5.67 -17.30 6.74
CA ASP A 145 -5.60 -18.37 7.73
C ASP A 145 -6.78 -18.36 8.73
N ILE A 146 -7.63 -17.33 8.74
CA ILE A 146 -8.84 -17.29 9.58
C ILE A 146 -9.92 -18.15 8.89
N PRO A 147 -10.39 -19.26 9.52
CA PRO A 147 -11.45 -20.06 8.95
C PRO A 147 -12.71 -19.22 8.77
N SER A 148 -13.26 -19.16 7.56
CA SER A 148 -14.57 -18.58 7.33
C SER A 148 -15.59 -19.34 8.18
N SER A 149 -16.28 -18.65 9.08
CA SER A 149 -17.21 -19.21 10.06
C SER A 149 -18.52 -19.76 9.44
N SER A 150 -18.48 -20.22 8.19
CA SER A 150 -19.62 -20.70 7.41
C SER A 150 -19.62 -22.22 7.16
N SER A 151 -18.72 -22.99 7.80
CA SER A 151 -18.64 -24.46 7.60
C SER A 151 -18.99 -25.31 8.84
N GLN A 152 -19.70 -24.76 9.83
CA GLN A 152 -20.26 -25.54 10.95
C GLN A 152 -21.78 -25.38 11.07
N ARG A 153 -22.52 -25.76 10.03
CA ARG A 153 -23.95 -26.11 10.14
C ARG A 153 -24.32 -27.18 9.11
N GLU A 154 -23.72 -28.36 9.20
CA GLU A 154 -24.27 -29.58 8.60
C GLU A 154 -23.42 -30.79 9.01
N GLN A 155 -23.70 -31.31 10.19
CA GLN A 155 -23.61 -32.74 10.53
C GLN A 155 -24.09 -32.92 11.96
N GLY A 156 -25.42 -32.98 12.10
CA GLY A 156 -26.12 -33.24 13.34
C GLY A 156 -27.54 -33.64 13.04
N GLY A 157 -27.71 -34.58 12.11
CA GLY A 157 -29.02 -35.05 11.68
C GLY A 157 -28.90 -36.34 10.89
N LYS A 158 -28.92 -37.47 11.60
CA LYS A 158 -29.65 -38.66 11.15
C LYS A 158 -29.94 -39.58 12.35
N PRO A 159 -31.04 -40.34 12.26
CA PRO A 159 -31.92 -40.74 13.36
C PRO A 159 -31.37 -41.84 14.27
#